data_AF-A0AAV2TWJ8-F1
#
_entry.id   AF-A0AAV2TWJ8-F1
#
_cell.length_a   1.000
_cell.length_b   1.000
_cell.length_c   1.000
_cell.angle_alpha   90.00
_cell.angle_beta   90.00
_cell.angle_gamma   90.00
#
_symmetry.space_group_name_H-M   'P 1'
#
loop_
_entity.id
_entity.type
_entity.pdbx_description
1 polymer ?
#
loop_
_entity_poly.entity_id
_entity_poly.type
_entity_poly.pdbx_seq_one_letter_code
_entity_poly.pdbx_strand_id
1 'polypeptide(L)'
;MTVYYADTIREGGRIAIFIHILKKWRGSIYKVIYMDLLVYLIGFYIFDLTYRFLLNENQKRVYEGFVDYCKEAEKHIPISFLLGFFVAGVMSRWFLVFPAIPWLNGISLSVSAHLNGRNEEDVRRIRLTLMRYVNLSWVLMMRLMSDQIVERFSRKESAREARLRGCKQSRNKRKSGYDAFTPWTIGRPHIPHFAVRKAVRVNKVDGPSTSNSDDQQSFCMEVHGAGDEDLLEEELQLLNEDERVKRTFGLLITRDEINTFRKIAAESFTRNKTGYIPEYWVPIQWAQHLTLNSIKGGYVSDPGSSMKIIDELMSFRSKLQNLHNITYLIIPLAYTQVVTIAVYAYFICQMFAAQFVGHNQGGSDKKWDFYVPVFSIFSFAFLMGWYRVALCVLSPFGDDDEDFDMSDILDYNLEMSYRTVYMPRDAFPQYLDYPVESKGGNDGKSADLTKFLASVQYETEAVSRNPLITE
;
A
#
# COMPACT_ATOMS: atom_id res chain seq x y z
N MET A 1 5.89 4.16 -9.39
CA MET A 1 6.18 3.01 -10.26
C MET A 1 7.25 2.13 -9.65
N THR A 2 6.80 0.98 -9.17
CA THR A 2 7.51 -0.28 -8.98
C THR A 2 8.58 -0.48 -10.05
N VAL A 3 9.74 -0.98 -9.65
CA VAL A 3 10.90 -1.07 -10.54
C VAL A 3 10.71 -2.24 -11.50
N TYR A 4 10.27 -1.96 -12.74
CA TYR A 4 10.21 -2.98 -13.79
C TYR A 4 11.59 -3.19 -14.43
N TYR A 5 12.04 -4.46 -14.50
CA TYR A 5 13.34 -4.83 -15.05
C TYR A 5 13.33 -6.11 -15.89
N ALA A 6 12.16 -6.68 -16.20
CA ALA A 6 12.06 -7.96 -16.91
C ALA A 6 12.60 -7.87 -18.34
N ASP A 7 12.34 -6.76 -19.06
CA ASP A 7 12.85 -6.56 -20.43
C ASP A 7 14.38 -6.53 -20.46
N THR A 8 14.99 -5.91 -19.44
CA THR A 8 16.45 -5.89 -19.26
C THR A 8 17.04 -7.28 -19.09
N ILE A 9 16.34 -8.20 -18.44
CA ILE A 9 16.77 -9.60 -18.28
C ILE A 9 16.61 -10.36 -19.60
N ARG A 10 15.53 -10.08 -20.34
CA ARG A 10 15.19 -10.75 -21.60
C ARG A 10 16.19 -10.45 -22.72
N GLU A 11 16.73 -9.24 -22.76
CA GLU A 11 17.53 -8.73 -23.89
C GLU A 11 19.05 -8.92 -23.72
N GLY A 12 19.54 -9.23 -22.51
CA GLY A 12 20.99 -9.26 -22.22
C GLY A 12 21.68 -10.61 -22.42
N GLY A 13 22.96 -10.61 -22.78
CA GLY A 13 23.84 -11.77 -22.61
C GLY A 13 24.10 -12.06 -21.13
N ARG A 14 24.31 -13.34 -20.75
CA ARG A 14 24.34 -13.82 -19.34
C ARG A 14 25.15 -12.94 -18.36
N ILE A 15 26.33 -12.45 -18.76
CA ILE A 15 27.21 -11.60 -17.92
C ILE A 15 26.75 -10.12 -17.93
N ALA A 16 26.26 -9.64 -19.07
CA ALA A 16 25.77 -8.27 -19.22
C ALA A 16 24.51 -8.01 -18.36
N ILE A 17 23.64 -9.01 -18.20
CA ILE A 17 22.46 -8.95 -17.32
C ILE A 17 22.88 -8.60 -15.89
N PHE A 18 23.85 -9.33 -15.34
CA PHE A 18 24.30 -9.13 -13.96
C PHE A 18 24.85 -7.72 -13.75
N ILE A 19 25.73 -7.24 -14.64
CA ILE A 19 26.31 -5.90 -14.56
C ILE A 19 25.23 -4.82 -14.70
N HIS A 20 24.24 -5.03 -15.57
CA HIS A 20 23.17 -4.06 -15.78
C HIS A 20 22.26 -3.96 -14.54
N ILE A 21 21.95 -5.08 -13.89
CA ILE A 21 21.16 -5.10 -12.65
C ILE A 21 21.92 -4.39 -11.52
N LEU A 22 23.21 -4.69 -11.32
CA LEU A 22 24.01 -4.05 -10.27
C LEU A 22 24.23 -2.54 -10.47
N LYS A 23 24.07 -2.02 -11.69
CA LYS A 23 24.17 -0.57 -11.95
C LYS A 23 22.89 0.20 -11.59
N LYS A 24 21.76 -0.47 -11.38
CA LYS A 24 20.51 0.21 -11.02
C LYS A 24 20.61 0.72 -9.58
N TRP A 25 20.16 1.97 -9.36
CA TRP A 25 20.13 2.61 -8.03
C TRP A 25 18.73 2.60 -7.41
N ARG A 26 17.70 2.91 -8.20
CA ARG A 26 16.30 2.89 -7.75
C ARG A 26 15.90 1.45 -7.39
N GLY A 27 15.32 1.25 -6.21
CA GLY A 27 14.99 -0.10 -5.74
C GLY A 27 16.18 -1.01 -5.41
N SER A 28 17.39 -0.46 -5.46
CA SER A 28 18.59 -1.29 -5.30
C SER A 28 18.91 -1.59 -3.84
N ILE A 29 19.60 -2.70 -3.63
CA ILE A 29 20.18 -3.08 -2.34
C ILE A 29 21.07 -1.95 -1.78
N TYR A 30 21.79 -1.22 -2.64
CA TYR A 30 22.66 -0.11 -2.24
C TYR A 30 21.87 1.03 -1.59
N LYS A 31 20.77 1.43 -2.21
CA LYS A 31 19.89 2.49 -1.68
C LYS A 31 19.30 2.10 -0.32
N VAL A 32 19.10 0.81 -0.07
CA VAL A 32 18.53 0.35 1.20
C VAL A 32 19.59 0.26 2.31
N ILE A 33 20.81 -0.22 2.00
CA ILE A 33 21.83 -0.51 3.04
C ILE A 33 22.85 0.60 3.27
N TYR A 34 22.96 1.61 2.40
CA TYR A 34 24.10 2.55 2.44
C TYR A 34 24.26 3.27 3.80
N MET A 35 23.14 3.63 4.46
CA MET A 35 23.21 4.26 5.79
C MET A 35 23.69 3.27 6.86
N ASP A 36 23.23 2.03 6.82
CA ASP A 36 23.69 1.00 7.75
C ASP A 36 25.16 0.68 7.55
N LEU A 37 25.60 0.60 6.28
CA LEU A 37 27.00 0.38 5.93
C LEU A 37 27.87 1.55 6.40
N LEU A 38 27.39 2.79 6.25
CA LEU A 38 28.10 3.97 6.76
C LEU A 38 28.28 3.88 8.27
N VAL A 39 27.23 3.54 9.02
CA VAL A 39 27.30 3.37 10.48
C VAL A 39 28.27 2.25 10.86
N TYR A 40 28.21 1.13 10.15
CA TYR A 40 29.13 0.00 10.34
C TYR A 40 30.60 0.40 10.12
N LEU A 41 30.90 1.11 9.03
CA LEU A 41 32.25 1.58 8.71
C LEU A 41 32.75 2.62 9.71
N ILE A 42 31.90 3.57 10.12
CA ILE A 42 32.24 4.54 11.16
C ILE A 42 32.60 3.83 12.45
N GLY A 43 31.78 2.87 12.90
CA GLY A 43 32.07 2.05 14.07
C GLY A 43 33.38 1.28 13.95
N PHE A 44 33.60 0.61 12.81
CA PHE A 44 34.82 -0.13 12.52
C PHE A 44 36.07 0.75 12.64
N TYR A 45 36.06 1.93 12.01
CA TYR A 45 37.21 2.85 12.03
C TYR A 45 37.40 3.51 13.38
N ILE A 46 36.34 3.75 14.16
CA ILE A 46 36.48 4.21 15.55
C ILE A 46 37.28 3.18 16.36
N PHE A 47 36.95 1.90 16.25
CA PHE A 47 37.67 0.84 16.96
C PHE A 47 39.11 0.66 16.45
N ASP A 48 39.33 0.69 15.14
CA ASP A 48 40.67 0.58 14.53
C ASP A 48 41.58 1.74 14.95
N LEU A 49 41.10 2.99 14.88
CA LEU A 49 41.85 4.17 15.33
C LEU A 49 42.13 4.13 16.84
N THR A 50 41.18 3.65 17.63
CA THR A 50 41.35 3.47 19.07
C THR A 50 42.46 2.48 19.37
N TYR A 51 42.49 1.32 18.70
CA TYR A 51 43.57 0.32 18.83
C TYR A 51 44.94 0.87 18.41
N ARG A 52 45.01 1.61 17.29
CA ARG A 52 46.28 2.11 16.76
C ARG A 52 46.88 3.26 17.56
N PHE A 53 46.07 4.23 17.97
CA PHE A 53 46.55 5.51 18.51
C PHE A 53 46.27 5.73 19.99
N LEU A 54 45.27 5.06 20.58
CA LEU A 54 44.81 5.35 21.94
C LEU A 54 45.24 4.29 22.95
N LEU A 55 45.32 3.02 22.54
CA LEU A 55 45.62 1.91 23.45
C LEU A 55 47.11 1.76 23.74
N ASN A 56 47.44 1.53 25.01
CA ASN A 56 48.77 1.14 25.45
C ASN A 56 49.07 -0.34 25.11
N GLU A 57 50.33 -0.75 25.09
CA GLU A 57 50.74 -2.13 24.72
C GLU A 57 50.05 -3.23 25.55
N ASN A 58 49.84 -3.00 26.85
CA ASN A 58 49.09 -3.96 27.70
C ASN A 58 47.60 -4.02 27.32
N GLN A 59 46.99 -2.89 26.98
CA GLN A 59 45.59 -2.82 26.57
C GLN A 59 45.39 -3.42 25.18
N LYS A 60 46.35 -3.22 24.27
CA LYS A 60 46.36 -3.84 22.94
C LYS A 60 46.26 -5.35 23.07
N ARG A 61 47.10 -6.00 23.90
CA ARG A 61 47.05 -7.46 24.14
C ARG A 61 45.68 -7.96 24.58
N VAL A 62 45.01 -7.23 25.48
CA VAL A 62 43.64 -7.58 25.92
C VAL A 62 42.65 -7.42 24.77
N TYR A 63 42.78 -6.36 23.98
CA TYR A 63 41.97 -6.14 22.78
C TYR A 63 42.17 -7.25 21.73
N GLU A 64 43.40 -7.73 21.52
CA GLU A 64 43.67 -8.84 20.59
C GLU A 64 42.96 -10.12 21.04
N GLY A 65 43.04 -10.43 22.34
CA GLY A 65 42.31 -11.56 22.92
C GLY A 65 40.79 -11.43 22.78
N PHE A 66 40.24 -10.21 22.91
CA PHE A 66 38.82 -9.95 22.68
C PHE A 66 38.42 -10.12 21.21
N VAL A 67 39.24 -9.63 20.27
CA VAL A 67 39.02 -9.81 18.84
C VAL A 67 39.01 -11.29 18.46
N ASP A 68 39.93 -12.08 19.01
CA ASP A 68 39.97 -13.53 18.74
C ASP A 68 38.78 -14.26 19.37
N TYR A 69 38.31 -13.83 20.55
CA TYR A 69 37.05 -14.30 21.11
C TYR A 69 35.85 -14.01 20.19
N CYS A 70 35.76 -12.79 19.64
CA CYS A 70 34.69 -12.44 18.69
C CYS A 70 34.76 -13.27 17.39
N LYS A 71 35.95 -13.54 16.85
CA LYS A 71 36.12 -14.42 15.68
C LYS A 71 35.63 -15.84 15.93
N GLU A 72 35.84 -16.36 17.13
CA GLU A 72 35.37 -17.70 17.48
C GLU A 72 33.87 -17.72 17.74
N ALA A 73 33.33 -16.70 18.42
CA ALA A 73 31.90 -16.54 18.63
C ALA A 73 31.12 -16.44 17.31
N GLU A 74 31.67 -15.73 16.31
CA GLU A 74 31.06 -15.57 14.98
C GLU A 74 30.73 -16.92 14.31
N LYS A 75 31.63 -17.92 14.44
CA LYS A 75 31.45 -19.26 13.84
C LYS A 75 30.26 -20.03 14.41
N HIS A 76 29.86 -19.70 15.64
CA HIS A 76 28.80 -20.43 16.35
C HIS A 76 27.39 -19.89 16.05
N ILE A 77 27.24 -18.74 15.39
CA ILE A 77 25.93 -18.11 15.14
C ILE A 77 25.44 -18.50 13.72
N PRO A 78 24.45 -19.39 13.55
CA PRO A 78 23.98 -19.84 12.24
C PRO A 78 22.98 -18.84 11.61
N ILE A 79 23.45 -17.64 11.29
CA ILE A 79 22.58 -16.53 10.88
C ILE A 79 21.94 -16.77 9.53
N SER A 80 22.67 -17.36 8.60
CA SER A 80 22.15 -17.69 7.28
C SER A 80 20.91 -18.60 7.38
N PHE A 81 20.89 -19.51 8.35
CA PHE A 81 19.73 -20.38 8.61
C PHE A 81 18.55 -19.56 9.15
N LEU A 82 18.76 -18.82 10.25
CA LEU A 82 17.72 -18.00 10.88
C LEU A 82 17.11 -16.98 9.88
N LEU A 83 17.98 -16.30 9.14
CA LEU A 83 17.62 -15.29 8.16
C LEU A 83 16.89 -15.91 6.96
N GLY A 84 17.32 -17.10 6.52
CA GLY A 84 16.64 -17.84 5.46
C GLY A 84 15.18 -18.16 5.78
N PHE A 85 14.89 -18.66 6.98
CA PHE A 85 13.50 -18.90 7.41
C PHE A 85 12.68 -17.61 7.51
N PHE A 86 13.29 -16.55 8.06
CA PHE A 86 12.62 -15.26 8.19
C PHE A 86 12.24 -14.68 6.83
N VAL A 87 13.21 -14.59 5.91
CA VAL A 87 13.01 -14.04 4.57
C VAL A 87 12.00 -14.90 3.80
N ALA A 88 12.10 -16.23 3.84
CA ALA A 88 11.16 -17.11 3.17
C ALA A 88 9.72 -16.92 3.67
N GLY A 89 9.52 -16.76 4.99
CA GLY A 89 8.22 -16.49 5.58
C GLY A 89 7.63 -15.14 5.14
N VAL A 90 8.45 -14.09 5.11
CA VAL A 90 8.04 -12.75 4.65
C VAL A 90 7.70 -12.76 3.16
N MET A 91 8.58 -13.33 2.33
CA MET A 91 8.37 -13.42 0.88
C MET A 91 7.10 -14.21 0.55
N SER A 92 6.87 -15.34 1.23
CA SER A 92 5.65 -16.14 1.06
C SER A 92 4.39 -15.31 1.31
N ARG A 93 4.37 -14.52 2.38
CA ARG A 93 3.25 -13.61 2.66
C ARG A 93 3.09 -12.54 1.59
N TRP A 94 4.17 -11.93 1.13
CA TRP A 94 4.10 -10.92 0.07
C TRP A 94 3.48 -11.45 -1.22
N PHE A 95 3.84 -12.68 -1.63
CA PHE A 95 3.22 -13.34 -2.77
C PHE A 95 1.73 -13.66 -2.57
N LEU A 96 1.22 -13.72 -1.33
CA LEU A 96 -0.22 -13.83 -1.05
C LEU A 96 -0.94 -12.48 -1.17
N VAL A 97 -0.25 -11.36 -0.97
CA VAL A 97 -0.83 -10.01 -1.04
C VAL A 97 -1.18 -9.65 -2.48
N PHE A 98 -0.25 -9.86 -3.42
CA PHE A 98 -0.43 -9.49 -4.83
C PHE A 98 -1.75 -10.01 -5.46
N PRO A 99 -2.08 -11.32 -5.42
CA PRO A 99 -3.33 -11.82 -6.00
C PRO A 99 -4.58 -11.43 -5.19
N ALA A 100 -4.42 -10.97 -3.94
CA ALA A 100 -5.53 -10.53 -3.10
C ALA A 100 -6.00 -9.10 -3.42
N ILE A 101 -5.18 -8.29 -4.11
CA ILE A 101 -5.57 -6.94 -4.52
C ILE A 101 -6.75 -7.02 -5.50
N PRO A 102 -7.92 -6.43 -5.20
CA PRO A 102 -9.08 -6.53 -6.05
C PRO A 102 -8.97 -5.61 -7.27
N TRP A 103 -8.99 -6.23 -8.44
CA TRP A 103 -9.16 -5.59 -9.74
C TRP A 103 -10.64 -5.54 -10.12
N LEU A 104 -11.09 -4.43 -10.72
CA LEU A 104 -12.52 -4.22 -11.00
C LEU A 104 -13.00 -4.79 -12.34
N ASN A 105 -12.14 -5.44 -13.12
CA ASN A 105 -12.46 -5.99 -14.44
C ASN A 105 -13.65 -6.96 -14.43
N GLY A 106 -13.62 -7.95 -13.51
CA GLY A 106 -14.64 -9.01 -13.48
C GLY A 106 -16.03 -8.47 -13.13
N ILE A 107 -16.09 -7.63 -12.09
CA ILE A 107 -17.35 -7.02 -11.65
C ILE A 107 -17.86 -5.99 -12.66
N SER A 108 -17.00 -5.18 -13.30
CA SER A 108 -17.44 -4.22 -14.32
C SER A 108 -18.02 -4.92 -15.55
N LEU A 109 -17.38 -6.00 -16.01
CA LEU A 109 -17.89 -6.83 -17.10
C LEU A 109 -19.21 -7.50 -16.73
N SER A 110 -19.32 -8.05 -15.52
CA SER A 110 -20.56 -8.66 -15.05
C SER A 110 -21.71 -7.65 -14.96
N VAL A 111 -21.46 -6.46 -14.39
CA VAL A 111 -22.44 -5.36 -14.34
C VAL A 111 -22.85 -4.92 -15.74
N SER A 112 -21.91 -4.83 -16.69
CA SER A 112 -22.21 -4.48 -18.08
C SER A 112 -22.98 -5.57 -18.82
N ALA A 113 -22.70 -6.84 -18.56
CA ALA A 113 -23.29 -7.96 -19.27
C ALA A 113 -24.70 -8.29 -18.77
N HIS A 114 -24.98 -8.09 -17.48
CA HIS A 114 -26.22 -8.53 -16.85
C HIS A 114 -27.24 -7.40 -16.63
N LEU A 115 -26.81 -6.13 -16.60
CA LEU A 115 -27.74 -4.99 -16.58
C LEU A 115 -28.01 -4.50 -18.00
N ASN A 116 -28.95 -5.18 -18.65
CA ASN A 116 -29.54 -4.77 -19.93
C ASN A 116 -31.05 -4.60 -19.74
N GLY A 117 -31.50 -3.36 -19.86
CA GLY A 117 -32.91 -3.00 -19.75
C GLY A 117 -33.37 -2.21 -20.97
N ARG A 118 -34.69 -1.99 -21.08
CA ARG A 118 -35.30 -1.35 -22.25
C ARG A 118 -34.83 0.08 -22.47
N ASN A 119 -34.60 0.83 -21.39
CA ASN A 119 -34.06 2.18 -21.46
C ASN A 119 -32.57 2.19 -21.13
N GLU A 120 -31.74 2.25 -22.17
CA GLU A 120 -30.29 2.20 -22.04
C GLU A 120 -29.70 3.37 -21.25
N GLU A 121 -30.33 4.55 -21.29
CA GLU A 121 -29.83 5.70 -20.53
C GLU A 121 -29.95 5.49 -19.01
N ASP A 122 -31.10 5.00 -18.56
CA ASP A 122 -31.35 4.73 -17.13
C ASP A 122 -30.48 3.56 -16.64
N VAL A 123 -30.37 2.51 -17.45
CA VAL A 123 -29.54 1.34 -17.13
C VAL A 123 -28.07 1.73 -17.07
N ARG A 124 -27.58 2.57 -18.00
CA ARG A 124 -26.22 3.11 -17.94
C ARG A 124 -25.97 3.89 -16.66
N ARG A 125 -26.92 4.73 -16.22
CA ARG A 125 -26.81 5.46 -14.94
C ARG A 125 -26.74 4.50 -13.75
N ILE A 126 -27.51 3.41 -13.76
CA ILE A 126 -27.45 2.37 -12.73
C ILE A 126 -26.06 1.71 -12.74
N ARG A 127 -25.55 1.28 -13.90
CA ARG A 127 -24.22 0.65 -14.02
C ARG A 127 -23.10 1.57 -13.54
N LEU A 128 -23.14 2.85 -13.92
CA LEU A 128 -22.20 3.87 -13.45
C LEU A 128 -22.27 4.06 -11.93
N THR A 129 -23.47 4.10 -11.37
CA THR A 129 -23.67 4.26 -9.91
C THR A 129 -23.17 3.04 -9.14
N LEU A 130 -23.40 1.82 -9.65
CA LEU A 130 -22.83 0.59 -9.07
C LEU A 130 -21.31 0.62 -9.07
N MET A 131 -20.68 0.95 -10.20
CA MET A 131 -19.23 1.03 -10.27
C MET A 131 -18.66 2.15 -9.43
N ARG A 132 -19.38 3.27 -9.27
CA ARG A 132 -19.02 4.33 -8.33
C ARG A 132 -18.95 3.80 -6.89
N TYR A 133 -19.97 3.06 -6.43
CA TYR A 133 -19.98 2.47 -5.08
C TYR A 133 -18.89 1.43 -4.88
N VAL A 134 -18.61 0.60 -5.89
CA VAL A 134 -17.52 -0.40 -5.85
C VAL A 134 -16.16 0.31 -5.74
N ASN A 135 -15.91 1.35 -6.55
CA ASN A 135 -14.69 2.14 -6.47
C ASN A 135 -14.58 2.91 -5.14
N LEU A 136 -15.68 3.48 -4.63
CA LEU A 136 -15.70 4.14 -3.32
C LEU A 136 -15.32 3.16 -2.21
N SER A 137 -15.89 1.95 -2.22
CA SER A 137 -15.54 0.89 -1.27
C SER A 137 -14.07 0.51 -1.34
N TRP A 138 -13.53 0.40 -2.56
CA TRP A 138 -12.11 0.14 -2.79
C TRP A 138 -11.24 1.25 -2.18
N VAL A 139 -11.54 2.51 -2.48
CA VAL A 139 -10.78 3.67 -1.96
C VAL A 139 -10.84 3.74 -0.44
N LEU A 140 -12.02 3.57 0.15
CA LEU A 140 -12.19 3.56 1.61
C LEU A 140 -11.37 2.45 2.26
N MET A 141 -11.32 1.24 1.68
CA MET A 141 -10.47 0.17 2.19
C MET A 141 -8.98 0.52 2.03
N MET A 142 -8.54 0.94 0.85
CA MET A 142 -7.12 1.20 0.61
C MET A 142 -6.58 2.38 1.44
N ARG A 143 -7.42 3.36 1.79
CA ARG A 143 -7.07 4.43 2.75
C ARG A 143 -6.70 3.90 4.15
N LEU A 144 -7.13 2.69 4.52
CA LEU A 144 -6.76 2.09 5.80
C LEU A 144 -5.40 1.38 5.76
N MET A 145 -4.82 1.19 4.57
CA MET A 145 -3.73 0.24 4.35
C MET A 145 -2.54 0.84 3.60
N SER A 146 -2.78 1.83 2.73
CA SER A 146 -1.78 2.36 1.80
C SER A 146 -1.46 3.83 2.06
N ASP A 147 -0.18 4.09 2.30
CA ASP A 147 0.35 5.45 2.51
C ASP A 147 0.14 6.32 1.25
N GLN A 148 0.34 5.76 0.04
CA GLN A 148 0.14 6.46 -1.23
C GLN A 148 -1.30 6.95 -1.41
N ILE A 149 -2.29 6.12 -1.08
CA ILE A 149 -3.71 6.49 -1.21
C ILE A 149 -4.09 7.52 -0.15
N VAL A 150 -3.61 7.37 1.08
CA VAL A 150 -3.82 8.37 2.14
C VAL A 150 -3.23 9.71 1.74
N GLU A 151 -1.99 9.75 1.22
CA GLU A 151 -1.33 10.98 0.81
C GLU A 151 -2.02 11.63 -0.40
N ARG A 152 -2.47 10.84 -1.37
CA ARG A 152 -3.22 11.31 -2.54
C ARG A 152 -4.50 12.06 -2.16
N PHE A 153 -5.23 11.55 -1.16
CA PHE A 153 -6.49 12.14 -0.69
C PHE A 153 -6.34 13.00 0.58
N SER A 154 -5.11 13.39 0.95
CA SER A 154 -4.84 14.27 2.09
C SER A 154 -4.85 15.76 1.70
N ARG A 155 -5.13 16.63 2.68
CA ARG A 155 -5.25 18.08 2.48
C ARG A 155 -3.93 18.70 1.96
N LYS A 156 -3.97 19.31 0.77
CA LYS A 156 -2.83 19.96 0.07
C LYS A 156 -2.12 21.09 0.85
N GLU A 157 -2.74 21.62 1.89
CA GLU A 157 -2.18 22.70 2.73
C GLU A 157 -0.92 22.25 3.48
N SER A 158 -0.87 20.98 3.92
CA SER A 158 0.31 20.42 4.60
C SER A 158 1.52 20.27 3.68
N ALA A 159 1.32 20.00 2.39
CA ALA A 159 2.40 19.87 1.40
C ALA A 159 2.97 21.23 0.98
N ARG A 160 2.12 22.26 0.92
CA ARG A 160 2.51 23.62 0.57
C ARG A 160 3.22 24.31 1.74
N GLU A 161 2.74 24.12 2.98
CA GLU A 161 3.45 24.59 4.18
C GLU A 161 4.76 23.83 4.45
N ALA A 162 4.85 22.53 4.16
CA ALA A 162 6.09 21.76 4.26
C ALA A 162 7.14 22.14 3.21
N ARG A 163 6.72 22.62 2.02
CA ARG A 163 7.63 23.16 0.99
C ARG A 163 8.11 24.58 1.30
N LEU A 164 7.27 25.41 1.92
CA LEU A 164 7.60 26.79 2.29
C LEU A 164 8.46 26.86 3.57
N ARG A 165 8.30 25.91 4.49
CA ARG A 165 9.14 25.80 5.70
C ARG A 165 10.27 24.82 5.42
N GLY A 166 11.39 25.30 4.86
CA GLY A 166 12.62 24.54 4.65
C GLY A 166 13.32 24.09 5.94
N CYS A 167 12.62 23.35 6.82
CA CYS A 167 13.13 22.89 8.10
C CYS A 167 13.02 21.36 8.19
N LYS A 168 14.17 20.68 8.20
CA LYS A 168 14.34 19.28 8.61
C LYS A 168 14.09 19.12 10.12
N GLN A 169 12.87 19.39 10.57
CA GLN A 169 12.49 19.18 11.95
C GLN A 169 11.38 18.13 11.98
N SER A 170 11.74 16.98 12.57
CA SER A 170 10.87 15.94 13.13
C SER A 170 9.42 15.97 12.63
N ARG A 171 9.16 15.06 11.70
CA ARG A 171 7.90 14.74 11.03
C ARG A 171 6.81 14.38 12.06
N ASN A 172 6.28 15.35 12.81
CA ASN A 172 5.06 15.21 13.60
C ASN A 172 3.87 15.17 12.61
N LYS A 173 3.66 14.01 11.98
CA LYS A 173 2.43 13.71 11.22
C LYS A 173 1.25 13.92 12.18
N ARG A 174 0.21 14.62 11.72
CA ARG A 174 -1.10 14.61 12.37
C ARG A 174 -1.53 13.14 12.50
N LYS A 175 -1.95 12.75 13.71
CA LYS A 175 -2.48 11.41 13.99
C LYS A 175 -3.80 11.26 13.24
N SER A 176 -3.78 10.62 12.09
CA SER A 176 -4.98 10.09 11.44
C SER A 176 -5.36 8.78 12.13
N GLY A 177 -6.63 8.38 12.12
CA GLY A 177 -7.09 7.07 12.62
C GLY A 177 -6.34 5.87 12.01
N TYR A 178 -5.57 6.09 10.95
CA TYR A 178 -4.55 5.20 10.40
C TYR A 178 -3.50 4.69 11.43
N ASP A 179 -3.05 5.54 12.36
CA ASP A 179 -2.02 5.19 13.36
C ASP A 179 -2.53 4.15 14.39
N ALA A 180 -3.84 3.94 14.49
CA ALA A 180 -4.44 2.91 15.34
C ALA A 180 -4.46 1.52 14.68
N PHE A 181 -4.34 1.44 13.35
CA PHE A 181 -4.54 0.21 12.57
C PHE A 181 -3.26 -0.34 11.92
N THR A 182 -2.17 0.43 11.88
CA THR A 182 -0.86 -0.02 11.42
C THR A 182 0.19 0.10 12.55
N PRO A 183 0.31 -0.90 13.44
CA PRO A 183 1.24 -0.82 14.58
C PRO A 183 2.74 -0.81 14.20
N TRP A 184 3.09 -0.87 12.91
CA TRP A 184 4.42 -1.33 12.45
C TRP A 184 5.11 -0.43 11.42
N THR A 185 4.67 0.81 11.20
CA THR A 185 5.46 1.75 10.38
C THR A 185 6.76 2.06 11.12
N ILE A 186 7.86 1.42 10.69
CA ILE A 186 9.19 1.56 11.31
C ILE A 186 9.61 3.03 11.20
N GLY A 187 9.63 3.74 12.33
CA GLY A 187 10.04 5.15 12.42
C GLY A 187 9.10 6.11 13.14
N ARG A 188 8.04 5.65 13.83
CA ARG A 188 7.19 6.53 14.65
C ARG A 188 7.02 5.98 16.08
N PRO A 189 7.13 6.83 17.12
CA PRO A 189 6.91 6.38 18.49
C PRO A 189 5.46 5.93 18.69
N HIS A 190 5.29 4.73 19.26
CA HIS A 190 4.00 4.26 19.76
C HIS A 190 3.40 5.29 20.72
N ILE A 191 2.13 5.66 20.51
CA ILE A 191 1.37 6.42 21.49
C ILE A 191 0.39 5.43 22.14
N PRO A 192 0.39 5.27 23.48
CA PRO A 192 -0.66 4.54 24.17
C PRO A 192 -2.01 5.22 23.96
N HIS A 193 -3.09 4.44 24.00
CA HIS A 193 -4.44 4.97 24.18
C HIS A 193 -4.42 6.04 25.28
N PHE A 194 -5.00 7.22 24.99
CA PHE A 194 -5.01 8.46 25.79
C PHE A 194 -3.82 9.43 25.59
N ALA A 195 -4.10 10.53 24.87
CA ALA A 195 -3.51 11.84 25.15
C ALA A 195 -4.48 12.94 24.69
N VAL A 196 -5.34 13.37 25.60
CA VAL A 196 -6.16 14.58 25.51
C VAL A 196 -5.21 15.79 25.42
N ARG A 197 -5.36 16.65 24.41
CA ARG A 197 -4.58 17.90 24.32
C ARG A 197 -5.23 18.98 25.19
N LYS A 198 -4.42 19.58 26.08
CA LYS A 198 -4.74 20.82 26.82
C LYS A 198 -5.05 21.97 25.85
N ALA A 199 -6.13 22.68 26.13
CA ALA A 199 -6.58 23.86 25.40
C ALA A 199 -5.56 25.01 25.41
N VAL A 200 -5.53 25.76 24.30
CA VAL A 200 -4.86 27.05 24.15
C VAL A 200 -5.66 28.10 24.91
N ARG A 201 -4.99 28.85 25.81
CA ARG A 201 -5.58 30.01 26.50
C ARG A 201 -5.97 31.09 25.47
N VAL A 202 -7.26 31.40 25.39
CA VAL A 202 -7.73 32.68 24.83
C VAL A 202 -7.71 33.70 25.97
N ASN A 203 -6.99 34.81 25.79
CA ASN A 203 -6.92 35.91 26.73
C ASN A 203 -8.32 36.53 26.92
N LYS A 204 -8.80 36.56 28.18
CA LYS A 204 -10.03 37.26 28.56
C LYS A 204 -9.65 38.66 29.05
N VAL A 205 -10.35 39.66 28.51
CA VAL A 205 -10.24 41.08 28.85
C VAL A 205 -10.79 41.33 30.27
N ASP A 206 -10.15 42.26 30.99
CA ASP A 206 -10.27 42.58 32.41
C ASP A 206 -11.63 43.14 32.87
N GLY A 207 -12.00 42.84 34.12
CA GLY A 207 -13.09 43.48 34.91
C GLY A 207 -13.38 42.74 36.23
N PRO A 208 -13.71 43.43 37.35
CA PRO A 208 -13.07 43.13 38.64
C PRO A 208 -13.79 42.14 39.57
N SER A 209 -12.96 41.61 40.47
CA SER A 209 -13.13 40.69 41.60
C SER A 209 -14.42 40.75 42.41
N THR A 210 -14.95 39.56 42.72
CA THR A 210 -15.40 39.19 44.08
C THR A 210 -15.14 37.70 44.33
N SER A 211 -14.44 37.42 45.43
CA SER A 211 -14.17 36.11 46.01
C SER A 211 -15.44 35.49 46.60
N ASN A 212 -15.68 34.21 46.34
CA ASN A 212 -15.82 33.20 47.40
C ASN A 212 -15.89 31.80 46.79
N SER A 213 -15.13 30.92 47.43
CA SER A 213 -14.92 29.51 47.18
C SER A 213 -16.14 28.67 47.52
N ASP A 214 -16.60 27.87 46.58
CA ASP A 214 -17.19 26.55 46.81
C ASP A 214 -16.86 25.70 45.56
N ASP A 215 -15.75 24.96 45.64
CA ASP A 215 -15.30 24.00 44.63
C ASP A 215 -16.26 22.78 44.62
N GLN A 216 -17.45 22.96 44.07
CA GLN A 216 -18.13 21.87 43.37
C GLN A 216 -17.52 21.79 41.98
N GLN A 217 -16.52 20.93 41.85
CA GLN A 217 -15.93 20.55 40.57
C GLN A 217 -16.99 19.76 39.78
N SER A 218 -17.95 20.49 39.21
CA SER A 218 -18.80 20.01 38.12
C SER A 218 -17.86 19.55 37.02
N PHE A 219 -17.83 18.24 36.81
CA PHE A 219 -17.07 17.59 35.77
C PHE A 219 -17.73 17.95 34.42
N CYS A 220 -17.47 19.15 33.92
CA CYS A 220 -17.84 19.53 32.56
C CYS A 220 -17.01 18.70 31.59
N MET A 221 -17.59 17.55 31.20
CA MET A 221 -17.22 16.78 30.03
C MET A 221 -17.50 17.65 28.80
N GLU A 222 -16.50 18.40 28.31
CA GLU A 222 -16.51 19.01 26.97
C GLU A 222 -16.12 17.90 25.97
N VAL A 223 -17.08 17.18 25.39
CA VAL A 223 -17.75 17.45 24.10
C VAL A 223 -16.77 17.45 22.92
N HIS A 224 -16.57 16.29 22.28
CA HIS A 224 -16.44 16.27 20.83
C HIS A 224 -17.81 16.63 20.26
N GLY A 225 -17.97 17.89 19.87
CA GLY A 225 -19.19 18.44 19.29
C GLY A 225 -18.85 19.11 17.96
N ALA A 226 -19.60 18.76 16.92
CA ALA A 226 -19.53 19.30 15.54
C ALA A 226 -18.22 19.10 14.76
N GLY A 227 -17.04 19.32 15.35
CA GLY A 227 -15.78 19.40 14.60
C GLY A 227 -15.30 18.10 13.94
N ASP A 228 -15.60 16.93 14.53
CA ASP A 228 -15.21 15.64 13.94
C ASP A 228 -16.13 15.23 12.77
N GLU A 229 -17.41 15.65 12.81
CA GLU A 229 -18.36 15.43 11.72
C GLU A 229 -18.03 16.31 10.52
N ASP A 230 -17.65 17.57 10.77
CA ASP A 230 -17.21 18.50 9.74
C ASP A 230 -15.90 18.02 9.09
N LEU A 231 -14.97 17.48 9.90
CA LEU A 231 -13.73 16.89 9.39
C LEU A 231 -13.98 15.67 8.50
N LEU A 232 -14.89 14.78 8.90
CA LEU A 232 -15.28 13.61 8.11
C LEU A 232 -15.86 14.03 6.76
N GLU A 233 -16.73 15.05 6.77
CA GLU A 233 -17.30 15.60 5.54
C GLU A 233 -16.21 16.15 4.62
N GLU A 234 -15.30 16.96 5.14
CA GLU A 234 -14.17 17.48 4.37
C GLU A 234 -13.32 16.34 3.78
N GLU A 235 -13.00 15.32 4.56
CA GLU A 235 -12.22 14.17 4.08
C GLU A 235 -12.90 13.39 2.96
N LEU A 236 -14.23 13.23 3.01
CA LEU A 236 -14.99 12.57 1.95
C LEU A 236 -15.13 13.49 0.73
N GLN A 237 -15.24 14.79 0.92
CA GLN A 237 -15.26 15.78 -0.17
C GLN A 237 -13.93 15.80 -0.93
N LEU A 238 -12.78 15.62 -0.26
CA LEU A 238 -11.47 15.54 -0.90
C LEU A 238 -11.37 14.41 -1.95
N LEU A 239 -12.13 13.31 -1.78
CA LEU A 239 -12.18 12.24 -2.78
C LEU A 239 -12.67 12.74 -4.14
N ASN A 240 -13.61 13.69 -4.14
CA ASN A 240 -14.16 14.28 -5.35
C ASN A 240 -13.24 15.33 -5.98
N GLU A 241 -12.23 15.82 -5.26
CA GLU A 241 -11.30 16.82 -5.79
C GLU A 241 -10.25 16.23 -6.74
N ASP A 242 -10.05 14.91 -6.71
CA ASP A 242 -9.07 14.21 -7.52
C ASP A 242 -9.37 14.31 -9.03
N GLU A 243 -8.34 14.58 -9.82
CA GLU A 243 -8.45 14.81 -11.26
C GLU A 243 -8.94 13.57 -12.02
N ARG A 244 -8.52 12.37 -11.61
CA ARG A 244 -8.92 11.12 -12.28
C ARG A 244 -10.35 10.75 -11.93
N VAL A 245 -10.74 10.97 -10.68
CA VAL A 245 -12.14 10.82 -10.25
C VAL A 245 -13.06 11.74 -11.06
N LYS A 246 -12.70 13.02 -11.22
CA LYS A 246 -13.46 14.00 -12.00
C LYS A 246 -13.60 13.62 -13.48
N ARG A 247 -12.54 13.06 -14.08
CA ARG A 247 -12.55 12.66 -15.50
C ARG A 247 -13.40 11.42 -15.78
N THR A 248 -13.52 10.52 -14.81
CA THR A 248 -14.24 9.25 -14.97
C THR A 248 -15.69 9.40 -14.53
N PHE A 249 -15.94 9.40 -13.23
CA PHE A 249 -17.31 9.44 -12.66
C PHE A 249 -17.80 10.86 -12.38
N GLY A 250 -16.95 11.89 -12.49
CA GLY A 250 -17.25 13.27 -12.12
C GLY A 250 -17.24 13.47 -10.60
N LEU A 251 -18.03 12.67 -9.89
CA LEU A 251 -18.13 12.62 -8.43
C LEU A 251 -18.10 11.16 -7.98
N LEU A 252 -17.20 10.81 -7.05
CA LEU A 252 -17.13 9.48 -6.46
C LEU A 252 -18.15 9.30 -5.32
N ILE A 253 -18.45 10.37 -4.57
CA ILE A 253 -19.43 10.35 -3.49
C ILE A 253 -20.32 11.59 -3.53
N THR A 254 -21.62 11.43 -3.35
CA THR A 254 -22.58 12.54 -3.36
C THR A 254 -22.74 13.16 -1.98
N ARG A 255 -23.32 14.37 -1.92
CA ARG A 255 -23.63 15.04 -0.64
C ARG A 255 -24.58 14.23 0.23
N ASP A 256 -25.57 13.56 -0.37
CA ASP A 256 -26.53 12.74 0.38
C ASP A 256 -25.88 11.47 0.94
N GLU A 257 -24.94 10.88 0.20
CA GLU A 257 -24.13 9.76 0.66
C GLU A 257 -23.19 10.17 1.81
N ILE A 258 -22.55 11.35 1.71
CA ILE A 258 -21.76 11.94 2.80
C ILE A 258 -22.64 12.15 4.04
N ASN A 259 -23.84 12.71 3.87
CA ASN A 259 -24.79 12.90 4.97
C ASN A 259 -25.17 11.57 5.63
N THR A 260 -25.19 10.47 4.88
CA THR A 260 -25.44 9.13 5.41
C THR A 260 -24.27 8.65 6.27
N PHE A 261 -23.03 8.83 5.81
CA PHE A 261 -21.84 8.56 6.63
C PHE A 261 -21.82 9.42 7.91
N ARG A 262 -22.25 10.69 7.84
CA ARG A 262 -22.37 11.55 9.04
C ARG A 262 -23.35 10.99 10.06
N LYS A 263 -24.52 10.50 9.60
CA LYS A 263 -25.51 9.87 10.49
C LYS A 263 -24.95 8.61 11.16
N ILE A 264 -24.25 7.77 10.40
CA ILE A 264 -23.59 6.56 10.94
C ILE A 264 -22.51 6.95 11.96
N ALA A 265 -21.74 8.00 11.67
CA ALA A 265 -20.73 8.54 12.57
C ALA A 265 -21.33 9.01 13.90
N ALA A 266 -22.42 9.79 13.85
CA ALA A 266 -23.12 10.31 15.03
C ALA A 266 -23.66 9.17 15.91
N GLU A 267 -24.23 8.12 15.29
CA GLU A 267 -24.72 6.94 16.02
C GLU A 267 -23.56 6.15 16.65
N SER A 268 -22.49 5.92 15.90
CA SER A 268 -21.29 5.21 16.38
C SER A 268 -20.63 5.95 17.54
N PHE A 269 -20.57 7.27 17.47
CA PHE A 269 -20.05 8.11 18.55
C PHE A 269 -20.90 8.03 19.81
N THR A 270 -22.23 8.09 19.68
CA THR A 270 -23.16 7.94 20.81
C THR A 270 -22.91 6.63 21.56
N ARG A 271 -22.58 5.56 20.83
CA ARG A 271 -22.32 4.23 21.40
C ARG A 271 -20.92 4.06 21.97
N ASN A 272 -19.89 4.47 21.23
CA ASN A 272 -18.50 4.10 21.51
C ASN A 272 -17.65 5.26 22.07
N LYS A 273 -18.09 6.51 21.93
CA LYS A 273 -17.36 7.73 22.31
C LYS A 273 -15.95 7.84 21.69
N THR A 274 -15.75 7.23 20.53
CA THR A 274 -14.50 7.25 19.77
C THR A 274 -14.71 7.87 18.39
N GLY A 275 -13.63 8.35 17.77
CA GLY A 275 -13.66 8.84 16.39
C GLY A 275 -14.17 7.76 15.42
N TYR A 276 -14.93 8.21 14.42
CA TYR A 276 -15.53 7.35 13.41
C TYR A 276 -14.61 7.19 12.19
N ILE A 277 -14.55 5.98 11.65
CA ILE A 277 -13.81 5.66 10.43
C ILE A 277 -14.84 5.16 9.42
N PRO A 278 -14.94 5.77 8.21
CA PRO A 278 -15.91 5.34 7.21
C PRO A 278 -15.72 3.86 6.85
N GLU A 279 -16.78 3.06 7.01
CA GLU A 279 -16.68 1.64 6.71
C GLU A 279 -16.74 1.36 5.20
N TYR A 280 -15.72 0.69 4.68
CA TYR A 280 -15.62 0.32 3.26
C TYR A 280 -16.78 -0.57 2.77
N TRP A 281 -17.49 -1.26 3.67
CA TRP A 281 -18.58 -2.17 3.29
C TRP A 281 -19.93 -1.46 3.12
N VAL A 282 -20.07 -0.22 3.58
CA VAL A 282 -21.32 0.56 3.47
C VAL A 282 -21.69 0.80 2.00
N PRO A 283 -20.79 1.28 1.10
CA PRO A 283 -21.15 1.45 -0.29
C PRO A 283 -21.40 0.12 -1.03
N ILE A 284 -20.80 -0.99 -0.58
CA ILE A 284 -21.13 -2.33 -1.10
C ILE A 284 -22.60 -2.68 -0.81
N GLN A 285 -23.10 -2.36 0.38
CA GLN A 285 -24.52 -2.56 0.69
C GLN A 285 -25.41 -1.64 -0.15
N TRP A 286 -25.02 -0.39 -0.38
CA TRP A 286 -25.75 0.49 -1.30
C TRP A 286 -25.80 -0.08 -2.72
N ALA A 287 -24.70 -0.68 -3.19
CA ALA A 287 -24.67 -1.38 -4.48
C ALA A 287 -25.62 -2.58 -4.51
N GLN A 288 -25.66 -3.39 -3.46
CA GLN A 288 -26.62 -4.49 -3.34
C GLN A 288 -28.07 -4.00 -3.37
N HIS A 289 -28.40 -2.97 -2.60
CA HIS A 289 -29.73 -2.38 -2.60
C HIS A 289 -30.11 -1.77 -3.95
N LEU A 290 -29.16 -1.13 -4.65
CA LEU A 290 -29.38 -0.61 -5.99
C LEU A 290 -29.67 -1.74 -6.99
N THR A 291 -28.94 -2.85 -6.94
CA THR A 291 -29.21 -4.04 -7.76
C THR A 291 -30.60 -4.59 -7.48
N LEU A 292 -30.98 -4.76 -6.21
CA LEU A 292 -32.32 -5.24 -5.82
C LEU A 292 -33.45 -4.30 -6.27
N ASN A 293 -33.25 -2.99 -6.17
CA ASN A 293 -34.21 -2.00 -6.66
C ASN A 293 -34.31 -2.01 -8.19
N SER A 294 -33.20 -2.28 -8.89
CA SER A 294 -33.17 -2.41 -10.35
C SER A 294 -34.01 -3.60 -10.83
N ILE A 295 -34.05 -4.70 -10.06
CA ILE A 295 -34.94 -5.84 -10.30
C ILE A 295 -36.40 -5.41 -10.16
N LYS A 296 -36.76 -4.78 -9.04
CA LYS A 296 -38.13 -4.33 -8.77
C LYS A 296 -38.62 -3.33 -9.81
N GLY A 297 -37.71 -2.50 -10.32
CA GLY A 297 -37.98 -1.53 -11.39
C GLY A 297 -38.07 -2.13 -12.79
N GLY A 298 -37.80 -3.43 -12.97
CA GLY A 298 -37.86 -4.10 -14.27
C GLY A 298 -36.72 -3.70 -15.23
N TYR A 299 -35.61 -3.16 -14.70
CA TYR A 299 -34.43 -2.81 -15.50
C TYR A 299 -33.56 -4.02 -15.84
N VAL A 300 -33.76 -5.14 -15.15
CA VAL A 300 -33.08 -6.40 -15.42
C VAL A 300 -34.07 -7.38 -16.03
N SER A 301 -33.68 -7.97 -17.16
CA SER A 301 -34.55 -8.86 -17.94
C SER A 301 -34.82 -10.19 -17.23
N ASP A 302 -33.84 -10.72 -16.48
CA ASP A 302 -33.96 -11.99 -15.78
C ASP A 302 -33.41 -11.95 -14.33
N PRO A 303 -34.02 -12.69 -13.38
CA PRO A 303 -33.53 -12.78 -12.01
C PRO A 303 -32.14 -13.41 -11.86
N GLY A 304 -31.74 -14.29 -12.80
CA GLY A 304 -30.45 -14.98 -12.77
C GLY A 304 -29.27 -14.03 -12.94
N SER A 305 -29.36 -13.11 -13.90
CA SER A 305 -28.45 -12.00 -14.16
C SER A 305 -28.22 -11.14 -12.91
N SER A 306 -29.29 -10.91 -12.14
CA SER A 306 -29.19 -10.13 -10.90
C SER A 306 -28.46 -10.87 -9.79
N MET A 307 -28.69 -12.18 -9.66
CA MET A 307 -27.93 -13.01 -8.73
C MET A 307 -26.45 -13.04 -9.09
N LYS A 308 -26.10 -13.08 -10.38
CA LYS A 308 -24.70 -12.99 -10.83
C LYS A 308 -24.03 -11.68 -10.43
N ILE A 309 -24.74 -10.55 -10.51
CA ILE A 309 -24.19 -9.25 -10.04
C ILE A 309 -23.98 -9.27 -8.53
N ILE A 310 -24.93 -9.84 -7.76
CA ILE A 310 -24.80 -9.95 -6.30
C ILE A 310 -23.63 -10.86 -5.92
N ASP A 311 -23.47 -12.00 -6.60
CA ASP A 311 -22.36 -12.94 -6.39
C ASP A 311 -21.01 -12.24 -6.65
N GLU A 312 -20.90 -11.45 -7.72
CA GLU A 312 -19.68 -10.68 -8.01
C GLU A 312 -19.41 -9.58 -6.97
N LEU A 313 -20.45 -8.89 -6.48
CA LEU A 313 -20.32 -7.94 -5.37
C LEU A 313 -19.83 -8.62 -4.08
N MET A 314 -20.32 -9.83 -3.80
CA MET A 314 -19.90 -10.62 -2.63
C MET A 314 -18.47 -11.16 -2.79
N SER A 315 -18.09 -11.57 -4.00
CA SER A 315 -16.72 -11.94 -4.36
C SER A 315 -15.76 -10.76 -4.17
N PHE A 316 -16.14 -9.57 -4.65
CA PHE A 316 -15.38 -8.34 -4.43
C PHE A 316 -15.22 -7.99 -2.94
N ARG A 317 -16.30 -8.03 -2.15
CA ARG A 317 -16.24 -7.84 -0.69
C ARG A 317 -15.29 -8.84 -0.02
N SER A 318 -15.35 -10.10 -0.44
CA SER A 318 -14.51 -11.16 0.12
C SER A 318 -13.02 -10.95 -0.19
N LYS A 319 -12.70 -10.47 -1.39
CA LYS A 319 -11.32 -10.07 -1.76
C LYS A 319 -10.81 -8.91 -0.92
N LEU A 320 -11.61 -7.86 -0.72
CA LEU A 320 -11.26 -6.74 0.17
C LEU A 320 -11.02 -7.22 1.61
N GLN A 321 -11.90 -8.06 2.15
CA GLN A 321 -11.72 -8.63 3.49
C GLN A 321 -10.46 -9.49 3.59
N ASN A 322 -10.20 -10.33 2.58
CA ASN A 322 -9.03 -11.19 2.58
C ASN A 322 -7.74 -10.34 2.56
N LEU A 323 -7.69 -9.32 1.71
CA LEU A 323 -6.58 -8.38 1.66
C LEU A 323 -6.35 -7.69 3.02
N HIS A 324 -7.44 -7.24 3.65
CA HIS A 324 -7.40 -6.66 4.99
C HIS A 324 -6.86 -7.65 6.02
N ASN A 325 -7.35 -8.88 6.03
CA ASN A 325 -6.90 -9.92 6.96
C ASN A 325 -5.41 -10.24 6.79
N ILE A 326 -4.94 -10.39 5.54
CA ILE A 326 -3.52 -10.67 5.25
C ILE A 326 -2.64 -9.52 5.76
N THR A 327 -3.06 -8.29 5.55
CA THR A 327 -2.27 -7.10 5.91
C THR A 327 -2.33 -6.82 7.41
N TYR A 328 -3.47 -7.05 8.05
CA TYR A 328 -3.67 -6.82 9.48
C TYR A 328 -2.96 -7.88 10.33
N LEU A 329 -3.04 -9.15 9.93
CA LEU A 329 -2.39 -10.25 10.64
C LEU A 329 -0.95 -10.37 10.18
N ILE A 330 -0.07 -9.50 10.69
CA ILE A 330 1.36 -9.53 10.37
C ILE A 330 2.13 -10.63 11.11
N ILE A 331 3.40 -10.81 10.73
CA ILE A 331 4.32 -11.70 11.43
C ILE A 331 4.46 -11.24 12.90
N PRO A 332 4.42 -12.16 13.89
CA PRO A 332 4.55 -11.78 15.30
C PRO A 332 5.80 -10.94 15.56
N LEU A 333 5.64 -9.85 16.32
CA LEU A 333 6.72 -8.94 16.68
C LEU A 333 7.92 -9.67 17.26
N ALA A 334 7.70 -10.59 18.21
CA ALA A 334 8.76 -11.34 18.85
C ALA A 334 9.66 -12.05 17.83
N TYR A 335 9.10 -12.57 16.73
CA TYR A 335 9.89 -13.22 15.69
C TYR A 335 10.76 -12.21 14.94
N THR A 336 10.20 -11.07 14.55
CA THR A 336 10.98 -9.98 13.93
C THR A 336 12.09 -9.48 14.87
N GLN A 337 11.81 -9.36 16.18
CA GLN A 337 12.77 -8.93 17.19
C GLN A 337 13.93 -9.92 17.34
N VAL A 338 13.65 -11.23 17.45
CA VAL A 338 14.68 -12.26 17.57
C VAL A 338 15.64 -12.22 16.39
N VAL A 339 15.11 -12.15 15.16
CA VAL A 339 15.94 -12.07 13.94
C VAL A 339 16.75 -10.79 13.93
N THR A 340 16.12 -9.66 14.28
CA THR A 340 16.77 -8.34 14.35
C THR A 340 17.94 -8.37 15.34
N ILE A 341 17.71 -8.84 16.56
CA ILE A 341 18.74 -8.94 17.60
C ILE A 341 19.88 -9.84 17.13
N ALA A 342 19.58 -11.00 16.53
CA ALA A 342 20.60 -11.91 16.03
C ALA A 342 21.48 -11.30 14.94
N VAL A 343 20.87 -10.60 13.96
CA VAL A 343 21.60 -9.94 12.87
C VAL A 343 22.48 -8.80 13.41
N TYR A 344 21.95 -7.93 14.27
CA TYR A 344 22.75 -6.84 14.83
C TYR A 344 23.84 -7.32 15.80
N ALA A 345 23.55 -8.32 16.64
CA ALA A 345 24.56 -8.91 17.54
C ALA A 345 25.72 -9.51 16.77
N TYR A 346 25.44 -10.16 15.64
CA TYR A 346 26.48 -10.66 14.76
C TYR A 346 27.33 -9.57 14.17
N PHE A 347 26.74 -8.50 13.63
CA PHE A 347 27.52 -7.41 13.07
C PHE A 347 28.34 -6.66 14.11
N ILE A 348 27.86 -6.60 15.36
CA ILE A 348 28.67 -6.10 16.48
C ILE A 348 29.89 -6.99 16.71
N CYS A 349 29.71 -8.32 16.80
CA CYS A 349 30.82 -9.26 16.92
C CYS A 349 31.77 -9.19 15.70
N GLN A 350 31.22 -9.12 14.49
CA GLN A 350 31.97 -9.07 13.24
C GLN A 350 32.81 -7.79 13.15
N MET A 351 32.28 -6.66 13.64
CA MET A 351 33.01 -5.38 13.65
C MET A 351 34.30 -5.45 14.48
N PHE A 352 34.34 -6.27 15.54
CA PHE A 352 35.56 -6.58 16.28
C PHE A 352 36.39 -7.68 15.59
N ALA A 353 35.74 -8.75 15.12
CA ALA A 353 36.41 -9.88 14.48
C ALA A 353 37.19 -9.48 13.21
N ALA A 354 36.69 -8.48 12.47
CA ALA A 354 37.27 -7.97 11.24
C ALA A 354 38.46 -7.00 11.46
N GLN A 355 38.79 -6.66 12.70
CA GLN A 355 39.85 -5.70 13.02
C GLN A 355 41.23 -6.27 12.65
N PHE A 356 42.07 -5.43 12.05
CA PHE A 356 43.44 -5.79 11.69
C PHE A 356 44.36 -5.62 12.89
N VAL A 357 44.47 -6.67 13.69
CA VAL A 357 45.25 -6.69 14.92
C VAL A 357 46.65 -7.27 14.66
N GLY A 358 47.67 -6.57 15.16
CA GLY A 358 49.08 -6.97 15.04
C GLY A 358 49.46 -7.99 16.11
N HIS A 359 49.21 -9.28 15.84
CA HIS A 359 49.65 -10.34 16.74
C HIS A 359 51.18 -10.38 16.77
N ASN A 360 51.80 -9.84 17.82
CA ASN A 360 53.24 -9.90 18.07
C ASN A 360 53.65 -11.32 18.48
N GLN A 361 53.46 -12.32 17.60
CA GLN A 361 54.05 -13.64 17.74
C GLN A 361 55.28 -13.72 16.84
N GLY A 362 56.44 -14.01 17.44
CA GLY A 362 57.76 -14.02 16.80
C GLY A 362 58.00 -15.13 15.76
N GLY A 363 57.08 -15.35 14.83
CA GLY A 363 57.21 -16.35 13.77
C GLY A 363 56.39 -16.01 12.53
N SER A 364 57.10 -15.54 11.50
CA SER A 364 56.85 -15.58 10.03
C SER A 364 55.47 -15.41 9.38
N ASP A 365 54.34 -15.29 10.08
CA ASP A 365 53.04 -15.01 9.44
C ASP A 365 52.67 -13.53 9.60
N LYS A 366 53.36 -12.69 8.83
CA LYS A 366 53.01 -11.28 8.66
C LYS A 366 51.66 -11.21 7.93
N LYS A 367 50.55 -11.20 8.66
CA LYS A 367 49.22 -10.96 8.06
C LYS A 367 49.19 -9.55 7.46
N TRP A 368 48.75 -9.46 6.22
CA TRP A 368 48.62 -8.20 5.49
C TRP A 368 47.52 -7.35 6.13
N ASP A 369 47.87 -6.15 6.58
CA ASP A 369 46.93 -5.15 7.06
C ASP A 369 46.46 -4.30 5.87
N PHE A 370 45.25 -4.57 5.40
CA PHE A 370 44.68 -3.88 4.25
C PHE A 370 44.02 -2.54 4.63
N TYR A 371 43.91 -2.19 5.93
CA TYR A 371 43.20 -1.03 6.51
C TYR A 371 41.70 -0.93 6.16
N VAL A 372 41.26 -1.54 5.06
CA VAL A 372 39.88 -1.60 4.60
C VAL A 372 39.42 -3.06 4.69
N PRO A 373 38.37 -3.36 5.47
CA PRO A 373 37.90 -4.72 5.67
C PRO A 373 36.98 -5.16 4.51
N VAL A 374 37.55 -5.30 3.29
CA VAL A 374 36.80 -5.54 2.04
C VAL A 374 35.84 -6.73 2.15
N PHE A 375 36.30 -7.88 2.65
CA PHE A 375 35.45 -9.07 2.80
C PHE A 375 34.32 -8.89 3.83
N SER A 376 34.58 -8.11 4.87
CA SER A 376 33.54 -7.79 5.86
C SER A 376 32.48 -6.86 5.26
N ILE A 377 32.88 -5.90 4.43
CA ILE A 377 31.94 -5.05 3.68
C ILE A 377 31.05 -5.88 2.75
N PHE A 378 31.61 -6.86 2.03
CA PHE A 378 30.83 -7.76 1.19
C PHE A 378 29.88 -8.65 1.99
N SER A 379 30.37 -9.24 3.09
CA SER A 379 29.56 -10.05 4.01
C SER A 379 28.40 -9.23 4.60
N PHE A 380 28.69 -7.99 5.01
CA PHE A 380 27.69 -7.02 5.47
C PHE A 380 26.66 -6.74 4.40
N ALA A 381 27.09 -6.40 3.18
CA ALA A 381 26.18 -6.08 2.09
C ALA A 381 25.24 -7.26 1.76
N PHE A 382 25.74 -8.49 1.81
CA PHE A 382 24.94 -9.69 1.57
C PHE A 382 23.95 -9.96 2.70
N LEU A 383 24.41 -10.07 3.95
CA LEU A 383 23.56 -10.45 5.08
C LEU A 383 22.62 -9.32 5.51
N MET A 384 23.12 -8.08 5.63
CA MET A 384 22.30 -6.92 5.97
C MET A 384 21.35 -6.59 4.84
N GLY A 385 21.80 -6.70 3.60
CA GLY A 385 20.93 -6.51 2.43
C GLY A 385 19.83 -7.56 2.35
N TRP A 386 20.14 -8.84 2.61
CA TRP A 386 19.14 -9.89 2.64
C TRP A 386 18.08 -9.68 3.75
N TYR A 387 18.52 -9.27 4.94
CA TYR A 387 17.62 -8.86 6.03
C TYR A 387 16.77 -7.64 5.67
N ARG A 388 17.38 -6.61 5.08
CA ARG A 388 16.69 -5.39 4.65
C ARG A 388 15.65 -5.65 3.56
N VAL A 389 15.93 -6.54 2.61
CA VAL A 389 14.95 -6.96 1.59
C VAL A 389 13.70 -7.53 2.26
N ALA A 390 13.85 -8.40 3.26
CA ALA A 390 12.69 -8.90 4.01
C ALA A 390 11.95 -7.78 4.76
N LEU A 391 12.65 -6.80 5.34
CA LEU A 391 11.98 -5.68 6.00
C LEU A 391 11.20 -4.78 5.05
N CYS A 392 11.73 -4.48 3.86
CA CYS A 392 11.03 -3.68 2.84
C CYS A 392 9.74 -4.37 2.41
N VAL A 393 9.80 -5.69 2.21
CA VAL A 393 8.69 -6.50 1.72
C VAL A 393 7.63 -6.77 2.81
N LEU A 394 7.93 -6.50 4.09
CA LEU A 394 7.03 -6.72 5.22
C LEU A 394 5.77 -5.83 5.15
N SER A 395 5.88 -4.63 4.58
CA SER A 395 4.78 -3.66 4.45
C SER A 395 4.67 -3.12 3.01
N PRO A 396 4.07 -3.90 2.09
CA PRO A 396 4.14 -3.61 0.64
C PRO A 396 3.22 -2.49 0.15
N PHE A 397 2.59 -1.74 1.07
CA PHE A 397 1.63 -0.66 0.78
C PHE A 397 2.15 0.72 1.17
N GLY A 398 3.45 0.84 1.45
CA GLY A 398 4.11 2.10 1.74
C GLY A 398 4.33 2.97 0.49
N ASP A 399 5.35 3.81 0.58
CA ASP A 399 5.78 4.75 -0.48
C ASP A 399 7.23 4.47 -0.92
N ASP A 400 7.75 3.27 -0.63
CA ASP A 400 9.08 2.85 -1.07
C ASP A 400 9.07 2.44 -2.55
N ASP A 401 10.26 2.40 -3.19
CA ASP A 401 10.39 2.08 -4.62
C ASP A 401 9.89 0.67 -5.00
N GLU A 402 9.83 -0.24 -4.01
CA GLU A 402 9.45 -1.66 -4.18
C GLU A 402 8.00 -1.95 -3.80
N ASP A 403 7.30 -0.97 -3.21
CA ASP A 403 5.91 -1.12 -2.78
C ASP A 403 4.95 -1.12 -3.96
N PHE A 404 3.77 -1.71 -3.80
CA PHE A 404 2.76 -1.71 -4.86
C PHE A 404 2.30 -0.28 -5.16
N ASP A 405 2.24 0.08 -6.44
CA ASP A 405 1.72 1.38 -6.88
C ASP A 405 0.19 1.44 -6.76
N MET A 406 -0.30 1.61 -5.54
CA MET A 406 -1.74 1.61 -5.28
C MET A 406 -2.45 2.78 -5.98
N SER A 407 -1.75 3.91 -6.16
CA SER A 407 -2.30 5.05 -6.91
C SER A 407 -2.52 4.71 -8.39
N ASP A 408 -1.61 3.96 -9.02
CA ASP A 408 -1.74 3.57 -10.43
C ASP A 408 -2.82 2.49 -10.60
N ILE A 409 -2.93 1.57 -9.63
CA ILE A 409 -4.01 0.57 -9.59
C ILE A 409 -5.37 1.26 -9.44
N LEU A 410 -5.48 2.31 -8.64
CA LEU A 410 -6.70 3.11 -8.52
C LEU A 410 -7.05 3.78 -9.86
N ASP A 411 -6.09 4.41 -10.51
CA ASP A 411 -6.29 5.04 -11.82
C ASP A 411 -6.79 4.03 -12.86
N TYR A 412 -6.17 2.85 -12.90
CA TYR A 412 -6.61 1.74 -13.74
C TYR A 412 -8.05 1.33 -13.43
N ASN A 413 -8.36 1.10 -12.15
CA ASN A 413 -9.68 0.65 -11.72
C ASN A 413 -10.77 1.67 -12.05
N LEU A 414 -10.54 2.97 -11.81
CA LEU A 414 -11.46 4.05 -12.15
C LEU A 414 -11.72 4.10 -13.65
N GLU A 415 -10.67 4.12 -14.46
CA GLU A 415 -10.77 4.25 -15.92
C GLU A 415 -11.44 3.01 -16.55
N MET A 416 -10.96 1.82 -16.19
CA MET A 416 -11.42 0.57 -16.79
C MET A 416 -12.87 0.28 -16.42
N SER A 417 -13.24 0.46 -15.14
CA SER A 417 -14.62 0.26 -14.69
C SER A 417 -15.58 1.24 -15.36
N TYR A 418 -15.21 2.52 -15.46
CA TYR A 418 -15.99 3.53 -16.17
C TYR A 418 -16.19 3.18 -17.64
N ARG A 419 -15.10 2.91 -18.38
CA ARG A 419 -15.16 2.59 -19.82
C ARG A 419 -16.02 1.38 -20.10
N THR A 420 -15.90 0.33 -19.29
CA THR A 420 -16.64 -0.92 -19.48
C THR A 420 -18.14 -0.68 -19.36
N VAL A 421 -18.59 0.06 -18.34
CA VAL A 421 -20.03 0.26 -18.12
C VAL A 421 -20.64 1.40 -18.94
N TYR A 422 -19.81 2.36 -19.37
CA TYR A 422 -20.22 3.50 -20.18
C TYR A 422 -20.32 3.17 -21.67
N MET A 423 -19.54 2.19 -22.15
CA MET A 423 -19.31 1.85 -23.58
C MET A 423 -20.49 2.27 -24.48
N PRO A 424 -20.29 3.29 -25.33
CA PRO A 424 -21.39 3.87 -26.09
C PRO A 424 -21.77 2.94 -27.25
N ARG A 425 -22.99 3.08 -27.78
CA ARG A 425 -23.55 2.12 -28.77
C ARG A 425 -22.76 2.08 -30.07
N ASP A 426 -22.27 3.24 -30.48
CA ASP A 426 -21.40 3.50 -31.62
C ASP A 426 -20.00 2.88 -31.48
N ALA A 427 -19.61 2.42 -30.29
CA ALA A 427 -18.38 1.64 -30.12
C ALA A 427 -18.53 0.18 -30.57
N PHE A 428 -19.77 -0.33 -30.68
CA PHE A 428 -20.01 -1.64 -31.26
C PHE A 428 -20.00 -1.54 -32.80
N PRO A 429 -19.45 -2.54 -33.51
CA PRO A 429 -19.66 -2.65 -34.93
C PRO A 429 -21.16 -2.59 -35.28
N GLN A 430 -21.53 -1.94 -36.39
CA GLN A 430 -22.93 -1.62 -36.73
C GLN A 430 -23.90 -2.82 -36.71
N TYR A 431 -23.39 -4.02 -36.96
CA TYR A 431 -24.16 -5.27 -36.99
C TYR A 431 -24.27 -5.97 -35.61
N LEU A 432 -23.61 -5.45 -34.57
CA LEU A 432 -23.69 -5.89 -33.16
C LEU A 432 -24.44 -4.89 -32.26
N ASP A 433 -25.08 -3.86 -32.83
CA ASP A 433 -25.97 -2.99 -32.06
C ASP A 433 -27.06 -3.85 -31.40
N TYR A 434 -27.25 -3.67 -30.10
CA TYR A 434 -28.05 -4.57 -29.26
C TYR A 434 -29.46 -4.75 -29.86
N PRO A 435 -30.05 -5.96 -29.87
CA PRO A 435 -31.42 -6.14 -30.32
C PRO A 435 -32.34 -5.43 -29.32
N VAL A 436 -32.73 -4.20 -29.62
CA VAL A 436 -33.94 -3.62 -29.06
C VAL A 436 -35.04 -4.62 -29.40
N GLU A 437 -35.85 -5.03 -28.41
CA GLU A 437 -37.12 -5.70 -28.70
C GLU A 437 -37.98 -4.73 -29.50
N SER A 438 -37.75 -4.68 -30.82
CA SER A 438 -38.68 -4.16 -31.78
C SER A 438 -39.98 -4.89 -31.55
N LYS A 439 -41.06 -4.13 -31.38
CA LYS A 439 -42.42 -4.66 -31.39
C LYS A 439 -42.65 -5.34 -32.76
N GLY A 440 -42.48 -6.67 -32.81
CA GLY A 440 -42.93 -7.51 -33.93
C GLY A 440 -41.84 -8.41 -34.52
N GLY A 441 -42.14 -9.71 -34.58
CA GLY A 441 -41.49 -10.70 -35.44
C GLY A 441 -40.22 -11.35 -34.88
N ASN A 442 -40.32 -12.64 -34.50
CA ASN A 442 -39.18 -13.42 -33.99
C ASN A 442 -38.25 -13.94 -35.10
N ASP A 443 -38.63 -13.79 -36.38
CA ASP A 443 -37.96 -14.45 -37.52
C ASP A 443 -36.74 -13.68 -38.07
N GLY A 444 -36.57 -12.40 -37.73
CA GLY A 444 -35.45 -11.56 -38.23
C GLY A 444 -34.17 -11.63 -37.39
N LYS A 445 -34.27 -11.93 -36.09
CA LYS A 445 -33.16 -11.76 -35.11
C LYS A 445 -32.07 -12.83 -35.23
N SER A 446 -32.43 -14.07 -35.56
CA SER A 446 -31.49 -15.19 -35.74
C SER A 446 -30.68 -15.08 -37.04
N ALA A 447 -31.29 -14.50 -38.08
CA ALA A 447 -30.68 -14.32 -39.38
C ALA A 447 -29.54 -13.28 -39.37
N ASP A 448 -29.66 -12.21 -38.57
CA ASP A 448 -28.63 -11.17 -38.48
C ASP A 448 -27.39 -11.63 -37.70
N LEU A 449 -27.56 -12.40 -36.62
CA LEU A 449 -26.43 -13.00 -35.91
C LEU A 449 -25.68 -14.01 -36.79
N THR A 450 -26.41 -14.85 -37.52
CA THR A 450 -25.80 -15.87 -38.38
C THR A 450 -25.03 -15.23 -39.56
N LYS A 451 -25.56 -14.14 -40.13
CA LYS A 451 -24.85 -13.34 -41.15
C LYS A 451 -23.58 -12.69 -40.59
N PHE A 452 -23.63 -12.15 -39.37
CA PHE A 452 -22.46 -11.60 -38.70
C PHE A 452 -21.38 -12.66 -38.47
N LEU A 453 -21.75 -13.82 -37.94
CA LEU A 453 -20.80 -14.90 -37.70
C LEU A 453 -20.15 -15.36 -39.02
N ALA A 454 -20.91 -15.42 -40.11
CA ALA A 454 -20.38 -15.73 -41.44
C ALA A 454 -19.43 -14.65 -41.97
N SER A 455 -19.69 -13.36 -41.73
CA SER A 455 -18.80 -12.27 -42.19
C SER A 455 -17.49 -12.25 -41.41
N VAL A 456 -17.53 -12.44 -40.08
CA VAL A 456 -16.32 -12.55 -39.25
C VAL A 456 -15.51 -13.77 -39.63
N GLN A 457 -16.17 -14.91 -39.87
CA GLN A 457 -15.49 -16.12 -40.30
C GLN A 457 -14.83 -15.94 -41.68
N TYR A 458 -15.49 -15.24 -42.61
CA TYR A 458 -14.89 -14.90 -43.90
C TYR A 458 -13.67 -13.98 -43.76
N GLU A 459 -13.75 -12.93 -42.94
CA GLU A 459 -12.63 -11.99 -42.71
C GLU A 459 -11.44 -12.68 -42.01
N THR A 460 -11.71 -13.48 -40.97
CA THR A 460 -10.68 -14.24 -40.26
C THR A 460 -10.02 -15.30 -41.16
N GLU A 461 -10.79 -15.97 -42.00
CA GLU A 461 -10.26 -16.90 -43.00
C GLU A 461 -9.48 -16.18 -44.12
N ALA A 462 -9.91 -14.99 -44.55
CA ALA A 462 -9.19 -14.19 -45.53
C ALA A 462 -7.81 -13.72 -45.00
N VAL A 463 -7.73 -13.33 -43.72
CA VAL A 463 -6.47 -12.98 -43.04
C VAL A 463 -5.59 -14.22 -42.84
N SER A 464 -6.18 -15.38 -42.53
CA SER A 464 -5.44 -16.65 -42.40
C SER A 464 -4.88 -17.16 -43.74
N ARG A 465 -5.58 -16.90 -44.86
CA ARG A 465 -5.14 -17.28 -46.22
C ARG A 465 -4.08 -16.36 -46.82
N ASN A 466 -3.96 -15.13 -46.34
CA ASN A 466 -2.89 -14.19 -46.70
C ASN A 466 -2.18 -13.71 -45.43
N PRO A 467 -1.29 -14.54 -44.83
CA PRO A 467 -0.36 -14.03 -43.83
C PRO A 467 0.49 -12.98 -44.52
N LEU A 468 0.41 -11.73 -44.08
CA LEU A 468 1.22 -10.67 -44.66
C LEU A 468 2.69 -11.10 -44.69
N ILE A 469 3.20 -11.03 -45.91
CA ILE A 469 4.60 -11.06 -46.30
C ILE A 469 5.42 -10.27 -45.29
N THR A 470 6.45 -10.93 -44.79
CA THR A 470 7.62 -10.33 -44.14
C THR A 470 8.01 -9.01 -44.79
N GLU A 471 8.05 -7.93 -44.00
CA GLU A 471 9.13 -6.94 -44.02
C GLU A 471 9.26 -6.28 -42.64
#